data_AF-A0A5C7M078-F1
#
_entry.id   AF-A0A5C7M078-F1
#
_cell.length_a   1.000
_cell.length_b   1.000
_cell.length_c   1.000
_cell.angle_alpha   90.00
_cell.angle_beta   90.00
_cell.angle_gamma   90.00
#
_symmetry.space_group_name_H-M   'P 1'
#
loop_
_entity.id
_entity.type
_entity.pdbx_description
1 polymer ?
#
loop_
_entity_poly.entity_id
_entity_poly.type
_entity_poly.pdbx_seq_one_letter_code
_entity_poly.pdbx_strand_id
1 'polypeptide(L)'
;MRIVYQVPDVVKWELEIFMGEMKWFVPRWVREITFFLGPETEAMAESWTSADYLTLKISLNQNWMGYTSDKRREILIHELAHAHTSPLADAVRDFGKVKLDDKDNEILREIIRHNMELCTEHLAWCAEEKQYGAP
;
A
#
# COMPACT_ATOMS: atom_id res chain seq x y z
N MET A 1 1.22 2.46 14.69
CA MET A 1 0.72 3.09 13.45
C MET A 1 -0.49 3.96 13.79
N ARG A 2 -0.51 5.21 13.32
CA ARG A 2 -1.64 6.15 13.41
C ARG A 2 -2.52 6.03 12.16
N ILE A 3 -3.84 6.17 12.31
CA ILE A 3 -4.77 6.24 11.18
C ILE A 3 -5.53 7.57 11.25
N VAL A 4 -5.57 8.30 10.13
CA VAL A 4 -6.23 9.60 9.98
C VAL A 4 -7.35 9.46 8.95
N TYR A 5 -8.56 9.87 9.33
CA TYR A 5 -9.75 9.81 8.46
C TYR A 5 -10.19 11.23 8.09
N GLN A 6 -9.97 11.61 6.83
CA GLN A 6 -10.44 12.86 6.22
C GLN A 6 -11.57 12.55 5.23
N VAL A 7 -12.58 11.82 5.71
CA VAL A 7 -13.73 11.32 4.95
C VAL A 7 -15.02 11.53 5.75
N PRO A 8 -16.20 11.49 5.13
CA PRO A 8 -17.48 11.56 5.85
C PRO A 8 -17.63 10.43 6.89
N ASP A 9 -18.40 10.68 7.96
CA ASP A 9 -18.54 9.74 9.09
C ASP A 9 -19.00 8.34 8.68
N VAL A 10 -19.90 8.24 7.69
CA VAL A 10 -20.37 6.95 7.17
C VAL A 10 -19.24 6.11 6.55
N VAL A 11 -18.32 6.77 5.85
CA VAL A 11 -17.15 6.14 5.23
C VAL A 11 -16.14 5.78 6.31
N LYS A 12 -15.90 6.71 7.24
CA LYS A 12 -14.99 6.49 8.37
C LYS A 12 -15.38 5.25 9.17
N TRP A 13 -16.65 5.10 9.52
CA TRP A 13 -17.14 3.96 10.30
C TRP A 13 -16.82 2.62 9.62
N GLU A 14 -17.06 2.54 8.31
CA GLU A 14 -16.76 1.33 7.53
C GLU A 14 -15.25 1.07 7.43
N LEU A 15 -14.45 2.11 7.22
CA LEU A 15 -12.99 1.98 7.21
C LEU A 15 -12.44 1.55 8.57
N GLU A 16 -13.02 1.98 9.69
CA GLU A 16 -12.62 1.54 11.02
C GLU A 16 -12.84 0.04 11.20
N ILE A 17 -13.94 -0.51 10.67
CA ILE A 17 -14.20 -1.96 10.65
C ILE A 17 -13.13 -2.67 9.81
N PHE A 18 -12.95 -2.25 8.56
CA PHE A 18 -11.98 -2.86 7.66
C PHE A 18 -10.55 -2.80 8.20
N MET A 19 -10.13 -1.64 8.73
CA MET A 19 -8.80 -1.48 9.31
C MET A 19 -8.61 -2.27 10.60
N GLY A 20 -9.68 -2.46 11.39
CA GLY A 20 -9.66 -3.37 12.54
C GLY A 20 -9.25 -4.80 12.13
N GLU A 21 -9.71 -5.26 10.96
CA GLU A 21 -9.39 -6.57 10.40
C GLU A 21 -8.07 -6.64 9.63
N MET A 22 -7.59 -5.53 9.07
CA MET A 22 -6.49 -5.52 8.09
C MET A 22 -5.22 -4.85 8.59
N LYS A 23 -5.21 -4.27 9.81
CA LYS A 23 -4.02 -3.58 10.35
C LYS A 23 -2.73 -4.42 10.34
N TRP A 24 -2.85 -5.75 10.43
CA TRP A 24 -1.73 -6.69 10.36
C TRP A 24 -1.05 -6.70 8.98
N PHE A 25 -1.77 -6.29 7.93
CA PHE A 25 -1.29 -6.28 6.55
C PHE A 25 -0.52 -5.01 6.21
N VAL A 26 -0.42 -4.05 7.13
CA VAL A 26 0.32 -2.81 6.89
C VAL A 26 1.80 -3.03 7.21
N PRO A 27 2.74 -2.63 6.35
CA PRO A 27 4.16 -2.75 6.67
C PRO A 27 4.53 -2.00 7.95
N ARG A 28 5.37 -2.60 8.80
CA ARG A 28 5.74 -2.03 10.11
C ARG A 28 6.42 -0.66 10.05
N TRP A 29 7.09 -0.32 8.95
CA TRP A 29 7.69 1.01 8.77
C TRP A 29 6.66 2.11 8.52
N VAL A 30 5.45 1.77 8.07
CA VAL A 30 4.39 2.75 7.87
C VAL A 30 3.91 3.22 9.24
N ARG A 31 4.12 4.51 9.51
CA ARG A 31 3.78 5.16 10.77
C ARG A 31 2.40 5.75 10.74
N GLU A 32 1.94 6.20 9.58
CA GLU A 32 0.64 6.85 9.39
C GLU A 32 -0.06 6.38 8.11
N ILE A 33 -1.37 6.12 8.21
CA ILE A 33 -2.27 5.97 7.07
C ILE A 33 -3.25 7.13 7.08
N THR A 34 -3.38 7.84 5.94
CA THR A 34 -4.38 8.90 5.77
C THR A 34 -5.36 8.52 4.68
N PHE A 35 -6.64 8.43 5.04
CA PHE A 35 -7.75 8.27 4.10
C PHE A 35 -8.38 9.62 3.79
N PHE A 36 -8.67 9.89 2.52
CA PHE A 36 -9.43 11.08 2.08
C PHE A 36 -10.25 10.74 0.83
N LEU A 37 -11.23 11.58 0.52
CA LEU A 37 -12.01 11.43 -0.71
C LEU A 37 -11.27 12.04 -1.90
N GLY A 38 -11.13 11.23 -2.94
CA GLY A 38 -10.59 11.65 -4.24
C GLY A 38 -11.64 12.23 -5.17
N PRO A 39 -11.20 12.83 -6.29
CA PRO A 39 -12.09 13.15 -7.39
C PRO A 39 -12.73 11.87 -7.97
N GLU A 40 -13.83 12.02 -8.70
CA GLU A 40 -14.37 10.92 -9.49
C GLU A 40 -13.41 10.64 -10.67
N THR A 41 -12.86 9.42 -10.71
CA THR A 41 -11.95 8.97 -11.77
C THR A 41 -12.31 7.52 -12.16
N GLU A 42 -11.67 7.00 -13.21
CA GLU A 42 -11.81 5.58 -13.59
C GLU A 42 -11.21 4.64 -12.53
N ALA A 43 -10.22 5.09 -11.76
CA ALA A 43 -9.67 4.33 -10.65
C ALA A 43 -10.69 4.25 -9.49
N MET A 44 -10.74 3.12 -8.79
CA MET A 44 -11.68 2.91 -7.67
C MET A 44 -11.12 3.46 -6.34
N ALA A 45 -9.81 3.41 -6.20
CA ALA A 45 -9.03 4.07 -5.17
C ALA A 45 -7.62 4.29 -5.74
N GLU A 46 -6.86 5.18 -5.11
CA GLU A 46 -5.45 5.37 -5.43
C GLU A 46 -4.67 5.47 -4.13
N SER A 47 -3.53 4.81 -4.07
CA SER A 47 -2.60 4.93 -2.97
C SER A 47 -1.25 5.44 -3.43
N TRP A 48 -0.63 6.23 -2.57
CA TRP A 48 0.75 6.61 -2.73
C TRP A 48 1.40 6.72 -1.37
N THR A 49 2.68 6.40 -1.33
CA THR A 49 3.51 6.56 -0.14
C THR A 49 4.23 7.90 -0.20
N SER A 50 4.52 8.50 0.96
CA SER A 50 5.46 9.62 1.04
C SER A 50 6.85 9.20 0.56
N ALA A 51 7.69 10.16 0.18
CA ALA A 51 9.05 9.86 -0.33
C ALA A 51 9.94 9.10 0.68
N ASP A 52 9.64 9.18 1.97
CA ASP A 52 10.31 8.43 3.03
C ASP A 52 9.60 7.08 3.37
N TYR A 53 8.52 6.76 2.66
CA TYR A 53 7.68 5.58 2.82
C TYR A 53 7.00 5.43 4.20
N LEU A 54 7.11 6.44 5.08
CA LEU A 54 6.56 6.38 6.44
C LEU A 54 5.06 6.69 6.48
N THR A 55 4.53 7.34 5.44
CA THR A 55 3.12 7.72 5.34
C THR A 55 2.49 7.08 4.12
N LEU A 56 1.40 6.35 4.31
CA LEU A 56 0.55 5.85 3.23
C LEU A 56 -0.67 6.77 3.11
N LYS A 57 -0.90 7.31 1.92
CA LYS A 57 -2.08 8.12 1.59
C LYS A 57 -2.98 7.30 0.68
N ILE A 58 -4.25 7.19 1.03
CA ILE A 58 -5.26 6.44 0.27
C ILE A 58 -6.40 7.39 -0.08
N SER A 59 -6.54 7.64 -1.38
CA SER A 59 -7.66 8.35 -1.99
C SER A 59 -8.78 7.36 -2.30
N LEU A 60 -9.95 7.53 -1.68
CA LEU A 60 -11.16 6.78 -2.02
C LEU A 60 -11.96 7.60 -3.02
N ASN A 61 -12.04 7.13 -4.26
CA ASN A 61 -12.74 7.86 -5.31
C ASN A 61 -14.26 7.72 -5.11
N GLN A 62 -15.05 8.65 -5.65
CA GLN A 62 -16.49 8.73 -5.33
C GLN A 62 -17.27 7.47 -5.73
N ASN A 63 -16.83 6.78 -6.78
CA ASN A 63 -17.35 5.49 -7.23
C ASN A 63 -17.15 4.37 -6.20
N TRP A 64 -16.17 4.48 -5.28
CA TRP A 64 -15.91 3.49 -4.22
C TRP A 64 -17.16 3.16 -3.41
N MET A 65 -17.97 4.18 -3.08
CA MET A 65 -19.21 4.03 -2.32
C MET A 65 -20.32 3.28 -3.06
N GLY A 66 -20.23 3.20 -4.40
CA GLY A 66 -21.21 2.49 -5.23
C GLY A 66 -21.02 0.97 -5.25
N TYR A 67 -19.92 0.46 -4.69
CA TYR A 67 -19.61 -0.96 -4.69
C TYR A 67 -20.14 -1.71 -3.46
N THR A 68 -20.23 -3.03 -3.58
CA THR A 68 -20.53 -3.91 -2.45
C THR A 68 -19.47 -3.80 -1.36
N SER A 69 -19.83 -4.14 -0.12
CA SER A 69 -18.88 -4.19 1.00
C SER A 69 -17.66 -5.06 0.69
N ASP A 70 -17.85 -6.25 0.11
CA ASP A 70 -16.75 -7.16 -0.24
C ASP A 70 -15.80 -6.55 -1.28
N LYS A 71 -16.35 -5.87 -2.29
CA LYS A 71 -15.52 -5.25 -3.32
C LYS A 71 -14.74 -4.06 -2.78
N ARG A 72 -15.36 -3.24 -1.92
CA ARG A 72 -14.68 -2.14 -1.20
C ARG A 72 -13.55 -2.66 -0.33
N ARG A 73 -13.79 -3.78 0.37
CA ARG A 73 -12.79 -4.50 1.18
C ARG A 73 -11.61 -4.98 0.32
N GLU A 74 -11.89 -5.60 -0.82
CA GLU A 74 -10.88 -6.06 -1.78
C GLU A 74 -10.01 -4.89 -2.30
N ILE A 75 -10.64 -3.78 -2.69
CA ILE A 75 -9.93 -2.57 -3.16
C ILE A 75 -9.00 -2.06 -2.06
N LEU A 76 -9.45 -1.98 -0.80
CA LEU A 76 -8.58 -1.53 0.29
C LEU A 76 -7.39 -2.44 0.51
N ILE A 77 -7.55 -3.76 0.41
CA ILE A 77 -6.42 -4.70 0.50
C ILE A 77 -5.43 -4.43 -0.63
N HIS A 78 -5.92 -4.20 -1.85
CA HIS A 78 -5.08 -3.84 -2.99
C HIS A 78 -4.28 -2.56 -2.72
N GLU A 79 -4.93 -1.50 -2.23
CA GLU A 79 -4.25 -0.24 -1.90
C GLU A 79 -3.24 -0.38 -0.76
N LEU A 80 -3.54 -1.19 0.26
CA LEU A 80 -2.58 -1.47 1.33
C LEU A 80 -1.37 -2.26 0.80
N ALA A 81 -1.56 -3.13 -0.20
CA ALA A 81 -0.48 -3.90 -0.82
C ALA A 81 0.54 -2.99 -1.54
N HIS A 82 0.10 -1.84 -2.07
CA HIS A 82 1.02 -0.85 -2.66
C HIS A 82 2.03 -0.30 -1.66
N ALA A 83 1.74 -0.27 -0.35
CA ALA A 83 2.73 0.14 0.65
C ALA A 83 3.92 -0.82 0.76
N HIS A 84 3.71 -2.10 0.46
CA HIS A 84 4.79 -3.10 0.41
C HIS A 84 5.64 -2.95 -0.84
N THR A 85 5.02 -2.59 -1.97
CA THR A 85 5.66 -2.59 -3.29
C THR A 85 6.15 -1.22 -3.76
N SER A 86 5.74 -0.12 -3.12
CA SER A 86 6.14 1.24 -3.50
C SER A 86 7.66 1.45 -3.54
N PRO A 87 8.45 1.01 -2.54
CA PRO A 87 9.91 1.17 -2.59
C PRO A 87 10.54 0.46 -3.80
N LEU A 88 10.02 -0.72 -4.14
CA LEU A 88 10.46 -1.48 -5.32
C LEU A 88 10.08 -0.75 -6.62
N ALA A 89 8.84 -0.26 -6.72
CA ALA A 89 8.35 0.43 -7.91
C ALA A 89 9.13 1.73 -8.17
N ASP A 90 9.47 2.48 -7.13
CA ASP A 90 10.28 3.69 -7.24
C ASP A 90 11.72 3.38 -7.64
N ALA A 91 12.34 2.34 -7.05
CA ALA A 91 13.66 1.88 -7.46
C ALA A 91 13.68 1.56 -8.97
N VAL A 92 12.73 0.73 -9.45
CA VAL A 92 12.62 0.39 -10.88
C VAL A 92 12.43 1.64 -11.75
N ARG A 93 11.56 2.57 -11.34
CA ARG A 93 11.27 3.80 -12.09
C ARG A 93 12.50 4.69 -12.24
N ASP A 94 13.29 4.83 -11.18
CA ASP A 94 14.47 5.69 -11.20
C ASP A 94 15.60 5.10 -12.06
N PHE A 95 15.77 3.78 -12.07
CA PHE A 95 16.69 3.11 -12.99
C PHE A 95 16.21 3.14 -14.45
N GLY A 96 14.91 3.03 -14.70
CA GLY A 96 14.34 3.09 -16.04
C GLY A 96 14.51 4.44 -16.77
N LYS A 97 14.89 5.50 -16.05
CA LYS A 97 15.20 6.82 -16.63
C LYS A 97 16.62 6.92 -17.17
N VAL A 98 17.47 5.92 -16.93
CA VAL A 98 18.88 5.90 -17.34
C VAL A 98 19.05 4.91 -18.50
N LYS A 99 19.84 5.27 -19.53
CA LYS A 99 20.27 4.29 -20.54
C LYS A 99 21.31 3.38 -19.91
N LEU A 100 20.91 2.15 -19.58
CA LEU A 100 21.76 1.14 -18.96
C LEU A 100 22.44 0.28 -20.03
N ASP A 101 23.71 -0.03 -19.81
CA ASP A 101 24.40 -1.07 -20.57
C ASP A 101 24.06 -2.48 -20.03
N ASP A 102 24.61 -3.54 -20.63
CA ASP A 102 24.29 -4.92 -20.23
C ASP A 102 24.69 -5.22 -18.77
N LYS A 103 25.78 -4.60 -18.28
CA LYS A 103 26.27 -4.79 -16.91
C LYS A 103 25.36 -4.06 -15.92
N ASP A 104 24.96 -2.84 -16.24
CA ASP A 104 24.03 -2.06 -15.43
C ASP A 104 22.64 -2.72 -15.36
N ASN A 105 22.21 -3.38 -16.44
CA ASN A 105 20.98 -4.18 -16.45
C ASN A 105 21.06 -5.40 -15.53
N GLU A 106 22.23 -6.06 -15.44
CA GLU A 106 22.44 -7.17 -14.51
C GLU A 106 22.39 -6.70 -13.06
N ILE A 107 23.07 -5.59 -12.74
CA ILE A 107 23.01 -4.94 -11.41
C ILE A 107 21.57 -4.56 -11.06
N LEU A 108 20.82 -3.98 -12.00
CA LEU A 108 19.41 -3.64 -11.80
C LEU A 108 18.57 -4.88 -11.46
N ARG A 109 18.75 -5.99 -12.19
CA ARG A 109 18.04 -7.24 -11.91
C ARG A 109 18.34 -7.76 -10.51
N GLU A 110 19.58 -7.65 -10.04
CA GLU A 110 19.95 -8.03 -8.68
C GLU A 110 19.30 -7.12 -7.62
N ILE A 111 19.27 -5.81 -7.84
CA ILE A 111 18.60 -4.84 -6.96
C ILE A 111 17.09 -5.11 -6.89
N ILE A 112 16.45 -5.33 -8.04
CA ILE A 112 15.02 -5.68 -8.11
C ILE A 112 14.75 -6.97 -7.34
N ARG A 113 15.55 -8.03 -7.59
CA ARG A 113 15.41 -9.30 -6.90
C ARG A 113 15.56 -9.14 -5.39
N HIS A 114 16.59 -8.43 -4.93
CA HIS A 114 16.80 -8.18 -3.50
C HIS A 114 15.62 -7.45 -2.85
N ASN A 115 15.11 -6.39 -3.51
CA ASN A 115 13.97 -5.65 -3.00
C ASN A 115 12.67 -6.47 -3.03
N MET A 116 12.49 -7.35 -4.02
CA MET A 116 11.37 -8.31 -4.05
C MET A 116 11.44 -9.30 -2.89
N GLU A 117 12.62 -9.80 -2.53
CA GLU A 117 12.81 -10.66 -1.36
C GLU A 117 12.43 -9.91 -0.07
N LEU A 118 12.87 -8.66 0.09
CA LEU A 118 12.48 -7.82 1.24
C LEU A 118 10.95 -7.62 1.31
N CYS A 119 10.29 -7.33 0.17
CA CYS A 119 8.83 -7.22 0.11
C CYS A 119 8.16 -8.55 0.54
N THR A 120 8.71 -9.68 0.09
CA THR A 120 8.19 -11.02 0.38
C THR A 120 8.36 -11.38 1.86
N GLU A 121 9.51 -11.05 2.45
CA GLU A 121 9.77 -11.24 3.88
C GLU A 121 8.79 -10.43 4.74
N HIS A 122 8.50 -9.19 4.35
CA HIS A 122 7.52 -8.37 5.05
C HIS A 122 6.09 -8.91 4.93
N LEU A 123 5.70 -9.39 3.75
CA LEU A 123 4.40 -10.06 3.59
C LEU A 123 4.32 -11.33 4.45
N ALA A 124 5.41 -12.10 4.54
CA ALA A 124 5.48 -13.28 5.40
C ALA A 124 5.34 -12.92 6.88
N TRP A 125 6.01 -11.87 7.35
CA TRP A 125 5.86 -11.35 8.71
C TRP A 125 4.45 -10.88 9.02
N CYS A 126 3.81 -10.12 8.11
CA CYS A 126 2.41 -9.73 8.25
C CYS A 126 1.49 -10.95 8.39
N ALA A 127 1.73 -12.00 7.59
CA ALA A 127 0.97 -13.25 7.68
C ALA A 127 1.19 -13.97 9.02
N GLU A 128 2.41 -13.98 9.54
CA GLU A 128 2.75 -14.55 10.85
C GLU A 128 2.05 -13.79 12.00
N GLU A 129 2.09 -12.45 12.00
CA GLU A 129 1.37 -11.62 12.98
C GLU A 129 -0.14 -11.90 12.98
N LYS A 130 -0.72 -12.14 11.81
CA LYS A 130 -2.14 -12.49 11.70
C LYS A 130 -2.45 -13.83 12.38
N GLN A 131 -1.56 -14.81 12.25
CA GLN A 131 -1.77 -16.15 12.77
C GLN A 131 -1.52 -16.25 14.28
N TYR A 132 -0.53 -15.52 14.79
CA TYR A 132 -0.04 -15.70 16.16
C TYR A 132 -0.13 -14.45 17.05
N GLY A 133 -0.54 -13.29 16.49
CA GLY A 133 -0.39 -12.00 17.14
C GLY A 133 1.01 -11.43 16.98
N ALA A 134 1.19 -10.14 17.25
CA ALA A 134 2.54 -9.57 17.35
C ALA A 134 3.25 -10.15 18.59
N PRO A 135 4.55 -10.47 18.52
CA PRO A 135 5.34 -10.83 19.69
C PRO A 135 5.38 -9.72 20.74
#